data_AF-A0A350YGU7-F1
#
_entry.id   AF-A0A350YGU7-F1
#
_cell.length_a   1.000
_cell.length_b   1.000
_cell.length_c   1.000
_cell.angle_alpha   90.00
_cell.angle_beta   90.00
_cell.angle_gamma   90.00
#
_symmetry.space_group_name_H-M   'P 1'
#
loop_
_entity.id
_entity.type
_entity.pdbx_description
1 polymer ?
#
loop_
_entity_poly.entity_id
_entity_poly.type
_entity_poly.pdbx_seq_one_letter_code
_entity_poly.pdbx_strand_id
1 'polypeptide(L)'
;MAETKTQNNYRKPPSAALLTWYDKNRRVLPWRALPNEKPDPYRVWLSEVMLQQTTVVTVAPYFNKFIKRWPSVKSIAKADLDDVLKMWAGLGYYSRARNL
;
A
#
# COMPACT_ATOMS: atom_id res chain seq x y z
N MET A 1 26.44 45.14 4.73
CA MET A 1 25.78 44.05 5.47
C MET A 1 25.51 42.94 4.47
N ALA A 2 26.24 41.83 4.53
CA ALA A 2 26.15 40.76 3.54
C ALA A 2 25.21 39.65 4.06
N GLU A 3 24.13 39.41 3.33
CA GLU A 3 23.20 38.31 3.58
C GLU A 3 23.90 36.98 3.36
N THR A 4 24.07 36.21 4.45
CA THR A 4 24.62 34.86 4.38
C THR A 4 23.49 33.93 3.97
N LYS A 5 23.45 33.54 2.70
CA LYS A 5 22.56 32.48 2.20
C LYS A 5 22.96 31.16 2.87
N THR A 6 22.17 30.71 3.84
CA THR A 6 22.30 29.37 4.43
C THR A 6 22.02 28.33 3.35
N GLN A 7 23.08 27.75 2.77
CA GLN A 7 22.95 26.62 1.86
C GLN A 7 22.44 25.41 2.65
N ASN A 8 21.21 25.01 2.37
CA ASN A 8 20.55 23.88 3.03
C ASN A 8 21.16 22.57 2.49
N ASN A 9 22.16 22.04 3.17
CA ASN A 9 22.86 20.80 2.84
C ASN A 9 21.99 19.58 3.17
N TYR A 10 21.00 19.25 2.34
CA TYR A 10 20.29 17.97 2.41
C TYR A 10 21.21 16.84 1.92
N ARG A 11 22.11 16.36 2.79
CA ARG A 11 22.90 15.15 2.53
C ARG A 11 21.92 13.97 2.53
N LYS A 12 21.70 13.36 1.36
CA LYS A 12 20.87 12.15 1.27
C LYS A 12 21.40 11.12 2.28
N PRO A 13 20.54 10.55 3.15
CA PRO A 13 20.98 9.48 4.03
C PRO A 13 21.54 8.34 3.17
N PRO A 14 22.63 7.68 3.60
CA PRO A 14 23.20 6.59 2.83
C PRO A 14 22.14 5.51 2.61
N SER A 15 21.83 5.21 1.35
CA SER A 15 20.82 4.20 0.98
C SER A 15 21.09 2.86 1.67
N ALA A 16 22.36 2.47 1.79
CA ALA A 16 22.79 1.27 2.50
C ALA A 16 22.36 1.24 3.99
N ALA A 17 22.44 2.38 4.69
CA ALA A 17 22.03 2.47 6.09
C ALA A 17 20.51 2.33 6.23
N LEU A 18 19.74 2.96 5.33
CA LEU A 18 18.29 2.85 5.30
C LEU A 18 17.82 1.42 4.99
N LEU A 19 18.44 0.75 4.01
CA LEU A 19 18.13 -0.63 3.67
C LEU A 19 18.46 -1.57 4.84
N THR A 20 19.63 -1.41 5.47
CA THR A 20 20.02 -2.19 6.67
C THR A 20 19.02 -2.03 7.81
N TRP A 21 18.52 -0.81 8.05
CA TRP A 21 17.49 -0.58 9.05
C TRP A 21 16.17 -1.23 8.66
N TYR A 22 15.77 -1.11 7.38
CA TYR A 22 14.51 -1.68 6.88
C TYR A 22 14.49 -3.20 7.01
N ASP A 23 15.59 -3.88 6.67
CA ASP A 23 15.69 -5.35 6.78
C ASP A 23 15.47 -5.84 8.22
N LYS A 24 15.93 -5.06 9.21
CA LYS A 24 15.80 -5.39 10.65
C LYS A 24 14.47 -4.96 11.27
N ASN A 25 13.88 -3.86 10.80
CA ASN A 25 12.77 -3.19 11.49
C ASN A 25 11.46 -3.15 10.69
N ARG A 26 11.42 -3.74 9.49
CA ARG A 26 10.20 -3.78 8.67
C ARG A 26 9.04 -4.42 9.42
N ARG A 27 7.89 -3.75 9.39
CA ARG A 27 6.62 -4.34 9.83
C ARG A 27 6.19 -5.44 8.86
N VAL A 28 5.71 -6.55 9.42
CA VAL A 28 5.01 -7.60 8.67
C VAL A 28 3.60 -7.09 8.37
N LEU A 29 3.29 -6.93 7.09
CA LEU A 29 1.98 -6.48 6.61
C LEU A 29 1.44 -7.50 5.60
N PRO A 30 0.11 -7.75 5.55
CA PRO A 30 -0.45 -8.81 4.70
C PRO A 30 -0.17 -8.66 3.20
N TRP A 31 0.11 -7.45 2.72
CA TRP A 31 0.42 -7.16 1.32
C TRP A 31 1.92 -7.11 1.01
N ARG A 32 2.79 -7.16 2.02
CA ARG A 32 4.24 -7.15 1.81
C ARG A 32 4.78 -8.57 1.67
N ALA A 33 5.49 -8.82 0.59
CA ALA A 33 6.29 -10.04 0.42
C ALA A 33 7.34 -10.16 1.54
N LEU A 34 7.51 -11.36 2.09
CA LEU A 34 8.60 -11.66 3.02
C LEU A 34 9.95 -11.65 2.29
N PRO A 35 11.08 -11.60 3.03
CA PRO A 35 12.38 -11.82 2.42
C PRO A 35 12.39 -13.11 1.59
N ASN A 36 12.97 -13.05 0.39
CA ASN A 36 13.02 -14.16 -0.59
C ASN A 36 11.67 -14.55 -1.23
N GLU A 37 10.60 -13.79 -1.01
CA GLU A 37 9.33 -13.96 -1.74
C GLU A 37 9.21 -12.94 -2.87
N LYS A 38 8.61 -13.37 -3.98
CA LYS A 38 8.27 -12.47 -5.08
C LYS A 38 7.00 -11.69 -4.71
N PRO A 39 6.98 -10.35 -4.78
CA PRO A 39 5.77 -9.58 -4.56
C PRO A 39 4.73 -9.90 -5.64
N ASP A 40 3.50 -10.17 -5.20
CA ASP A 40 2.35 -10.37 -6.08
C ASP A 40 1.83 -8.98 -6.54
N PRO A 41 1.89 -8.67 -7.85
CA PRO A 41 1.47 -7.37 -8.37
C PRO A 41 0.02 -7.02 -8.05
N TYR A 42 -0.89 -8.00 -8.04
CA TYR A 42 -2.30 -7.77 -7.72
C TYR A 42 -2.47 -7.32 -6.27
N ARG A 43 -1.79 -8.01 -5.34
CA ARG A 43 -1.82 -7.70 -3.90
C ARG A 43 -1.16 -6.36 -3.60
N VAL A 44 -0.04 -6.06 -4.25
CA VAL A 44 0.64 -4.76 -4.12
C VAL A 44 -0.30 -3.64 -4.58
N TRP A 45 -0.78 -3.71 -5.82
CA TRP A 45 -1.67 -2.70 -6.39
C TRP A 45 -2.93 -2.47 -5.55
N LEU A 46 -3.63 -3.53 -5.15
CA LEU A 46 -4.82 -3.43 -4.31
C LEU A 46 -4.52 -2.72 -2.98
N SER A 47 -3.41 -3.09 -2.33
CA SER A 47 -3.01 -2.46 -1.06
C SER A 47 -2.70 -0.98 -1.21
N GLU A 48 -2.02 -0.59 -2.30
CA GLU A 48 -1.70 0.82 -2.56
C GLU A 48 -2.97 1.64 -2.78
N VAL A 49 -3.94 1.15 -3.55
CA VAL A 49 -5.22 1.85 -3.73
C VAL A 49 -5.97 1.99 -2.40
N MET A 50 -6.00 0.94 -1.58
CA MET A 50 -6.65 0.99 -0.26
C MET A 50 -5.97 1.96 0.70
N LEU A 51 -4.64 2.04 0.70
CA LEU A 51 -3.84 2.89 1.61
C LEU A 51 -3.87 4.37 1.26
N GLN A 52 -4.35 4.76 0.08
CA GLN A 52 -4.58 6.17 -0.22
C GLN A 52 -5.54 6.79 0.79
N GLN A 53 -5.06 7.81 1.53
CA GLN A 53 -5.83 8.54 2.54
C GLN A 53 -6.48 7.64 3.61
N THR A 54 -5.97 6.42 3.82
CA THR A 54 -6.49 5.44 4.79
C THR A 54 -5.32 4.83 5.58
N THR A 55 -5.50 4.56 6.87
CA THR A 55 -4.41 4.05 7.72
C THR A 55 -4.22 2.52 7.58
N VAL A 56 -3.01 2.04 7.87
CA VAL A 56 -2.66 0.61 7.82
C VAL A 56 -3.58 -0.24 8.69
N VAL A 57 -3.90 0.23 9.91
CA VAL A 57 -4.75 -0.49 10.87
C VAL A 57 -6.15 -0.71 10.30
N THR A 58 -6.70 0.29 9.61
CA THR A 58 -8.00 0.20 8.95
C THR A 58 -7.94 -0.71 7.72
N VAL A 59 -6.89 -0.63 6.90
CA VAL A 59 -6.80 -1.39 5.63
C VAL A 59 -6.59 -2.90 5.85
N ALA A 60 -5.81 -3.31 6.85
CA ALA A 60 -5.48 -4.72 7.11
C ALA A 60 -6.67 -5.70 7.06
N PRO A 61 -7.77 -5.49 7.81
CA PRO A 61 -8.93 -6.38 7.76
C PRO A 61 -9.66 -6.35 6.41
N TYR A 62 -9.73 -5.21 5.71
CA TYR A 62 -10.38 -5.12 4.40
C TYR A 62 -9.58 -5.84 3.33
N PHE A 63 -8.26 -5.64 3.30
CA PHE A 63 -7.36 -6.30 2.38
C PHE A 63 -7.49 -7.82 2.50
N ASN A 64 -7.48 -8.37 3.73
CA ASN A 64 -7.64 -9.80 3.96
C ASN A 64 -8.99 -10.35 3.47
N LYS A 65 -10.09 -9.59 3.64
CA LYS A 65 -11.41 -9.98 3.11
C LYS A 65 -11.45 -9.95 1.58
N PHE A 66 -10.87 -8.92 0.97
CA PHE A 66 -10.82 -8.76 -0.49
C PHE A 66 -10.05 -9.90 -1.14
N ILE A 67 -8.82 -10.17 -0.71
CA ILE A 67 -8.00 -11.25 -1.31
C ILE A 67 -8.58 -12.64 -1.05
N LYS A 68 -9.35 -12.82 0.02
CA LYS A 68 -10.06 -14.07 0.29
C LYS A 68 -11.22 -14.28 -0.68
N ARG A 69 -11.96 -13.23 -1.04
CA ARG A 69 -13.09 -13.30 -1.98
C ARG A 69 -12.63 -13.30 -3.44
N TRP A 70 -11.65 -12.46 -3.75
CA TRP A 70 -11.08 -12.29 -5.08
C TRP A 70 -9.56 -12.47 -5.00
N PRO A 71 -9.07 -13.71 -5.08
CA PRO A 71 -7.64 -14.01 -4.91
C PRO A 71 -6.77 -13.55 -6.08
N SER A 72 -7.34 -13.09 -7.19
CA SER A 72 -6.61 -12.65 -8.38
C SER A 72 -7.27 -11.46 -9.08
N VAL A 73 -6.50 -10.72 -9.88
CA VAL A 73 -7.02 -9.65 -10.74
C VAL A 73 -8.14 -10.15 -11.66
N LYS A 74 -8.04 -11.39 -12.17
CA LYS A 74 -9.09 -11.99 -13.01
C LYS A 74 -10.38 -12.27 -12.23
N SER A 75 -10.28 -12.58 -10.95
CA SER A 75 -11.46 -12.85 -10.11
C SER A 75 -12.21 -11.58 -9.75
N ILE A 76 -11.52 -10.48 -9.47
CA ILE A 76 -12.19 -9.19 -9.21
C ILE A 76 -12.74 -8.58 -10.50
N ALA A 77 -12.07 -8.77 -11.64
CA ALA A 77 -12.58 -8.32 -12.94
C ALA A 77 -13.87 -9.02 -13.39
N LYS A 78 -14.19 -10.18 -12.81
CA LYS A 78 -15.45 -10.92 -13.05
C LYS A 78 -16.53 -10.62 -12.01
N ALA A 79 -16.21 -9.84 -10.98
CA ALA A 79 -17.13 -9.54 -9.91
C ALA A 79 -18.14 -8.47 -10.35
N ASP A 80 -19.35 -8.54 -9.81
CA ASP A 80 -20.30 -7.44 -9.95
C ASP A 80 -19.76 -6.20 -9.23
N LEU A 81 -19.89 -5.04 -9.88
CA LEU A 81 -19.43 -3.77 -9.31
C LEU A 81 -20.06 -3.51 -7.93
N ASP A 82 -21.34 -3.83 -7.76
CA ASP A 82 -22.05 -3.67 -6.49
C ASP A 82 -21.44 -4.52 -5.37
N ASP A 83 -20.94 -5.71 -5.67
CA ASP A 83 -20.26 -6.55 -4.68
C ASP A 83 -18.93 -5.93 -4.25
N VAL A 84 -18.18 -5.36 -5.21
CA VAL A 84 -16.93 -4.65 -4.94
C VAL A 84 -17.20 -3.42 -4.06
N LEU A 85 -18.22 -2.63 -4.41
CA LEU A 85 -18.60 -1.43 -3.63
C LEU A 85 -19.09 -1.78 -2.23
N LYS A 86 -19.88 -2.85 -2.07
CA LYS A 86 -20.32 -3.36 -0.76
C LYS A 86 -19.13 -3.77 0.11
N MET A 87 -18.13 -4.44 -0.47
CA MET A 87 -16.94 -4.85 0.29
C MET A 87 -16.02 -3.67 0.61
N TRP A 88 -16.02 -2.62 -0.23
CA TRP A 88 -15.28 -1.39 -0.01
C TRP A 88 -15.94 -0.44 1.01
N ALA A 89 -17.21 -0.66 1.32
CA ALA A 89 -17.98 0.20 2.22
C ALA A 89 -17.30 0.32 3.60
N GLY A 90 -16.98 1.55 3.99
CA GLY A 90 -16.25 1.86 5.22
C GLY A 90 -14.78 2.28 5.01
N LEU A 91 -14.19 2.08 3.83
CA LEU A 91 -12.87 2.63 3.48
C LEU A 91 -12.91 4.08 2.99
N GLY A 92 -14.11 4.62 2.71
CA GLY A 92 -14.30 5.95 2.14
C GLY A 92 -13.83 6.06 0.68
N TYR A 93 -14.14 7.19 0.03
CA TYR A 93 -13.74 7.49 -1.36
C TYR A 93 -14.03 6.35 -2.35
N TYR A 94 -15.31 6.06 -2.59
CA TYR A 94 -15.79 5.02 -3.50
C TYR A 94 -15.34 5.17 -4.96
N SER A 95 -14.83 6.34 -5.36
CA SER A 95 -14.18 6.52 -6.67
C SER A 95 -12.96 5.61 -6.83
N ARG A 96 -12.21 5.33 -5.75
CA ARG A 96 -11.08 4.39 -5.78
C ARG A 96 -11.50 2.98 -6.12
N ALA A 97 -12.63 2.55 -5.55
CA ALA A 97 -13.20 1.22 -5.80
C ALA A 97 -13.73 1.07 -7.23
N ARG A 98 -14.27 2.16 -7.80
CA ARG A 98 -14.77 2.17 -9.19
C ARG A 98 -13.67 2.20 -10.25
N ASN A 99 -12.54 2.81 -9.91
CA ASN A 99 -11.37 2.88 -10.80
C ASN A 99 -10.40 1.70 -10.58
N LEU A 100 -10.81 0.71 -9.79
CA LEU A 100 -10.09 -0.52 -9.52
C LEU A 100 -10.30 -1.51 -10.66
#